data_AF-A0ABD4ZHP4-F1
#
_entry.id   AF-A0ABD4ZHP4-F1
#
_cell.length_a   1.000
_cell.length_b   1.000
_cell.length_c   1.000
_cell.angle_alpha   90.00
_cell.angle_beta   90.00
_cell.angle_gamma   90.00
#
_symmetry.space_group_name_H-M   'P 1'
#
loop_
_entity.id
_entity.type
_entity.pdbx_description
1 polymer ?
#
loop_
_entity_poly.entity_id
_entity_poly.type
_entity_poly.pdbx_seq_one_letter_code
_entity_poly.pdbx_strand_id
1 'polypeptide(L)' 'AVMVSFLTWNYFINAMGMTWGSYFGVDFTQDAVAGSGLTMMAGIKTLDTSIIGAIIISGIVTALHNRLFDKKLPVFLG' A
#
# COMPACT_ATOMS: atom_id res chain seq x y z
N ALA A 1 5.47 12.44 7.73
CA ALA A 1 5.08 11.94 6.40
C ALA A 1 5.25 10.42 6.30
N VAL A 2 6.47 9.90 6.44
CA VAL A 2 6.80 8.47 6.18
C VAL A 2 5.89 7.46 6.91
N MET A 3 5.69 7.62 8.23
CA MET A 3 4.84 6.68 8.98
C MET A 3 3.36 6.74 8.56
N VAL A 4 2.84 7.93 8.31
CA VAL A 4 1.44 8.10 7.84
C VAL A 4 1.29 7.47 6.46
N SER A 5 2.19 7.76 5.53
CA SER A 5 2.19 7.16 4.19
C SER A 5 2.30 5.64 4.25
N PHE A 6 3.11 5.10 5.17
CA PHE A 6 3.25 3.66 5.37
C PHE A 6 1.97 3.00 5.89
N LEU A 7 1.32 3.59 6.88
CA LEU A 7 0.03 3.07 7.39
C LEU A 7 -1.07 3.21 6.33
N THR A 8 -1.15 4.34 5.64
CA THR A 8 -2.09 4.55 4.54
C THR A 8 -1.92 3.51 3.44
N TRP A 9 -0.68 3.18 3.07
CA TRP A 9 -0.39 2.11 2.12
C TRP A 9 -0.98 0.77 2.56
N ASN A 10 -0.69 0.35 3.80
CA ASN A 10 -1.17 -0.92 4.34
C ASN A 10 -2.70 -0.97 4.42
N TYR A 11 -3.36 0.12 4.81
CA TYR A 11 -4.81 0.24 4.78
C TYR A 11 -5.39 0.13 3.36
N PHE A 12 -4.73 0.74 2.38
CA PHE A 12 -5.18 0.68 0.99
C PHE A 12 -5.06 -0.73 0.42
N ILE A 13 -3.95 -1.42 0.69
CA ILE A 13 -3.77 -2.82 0.28
C ILE A 13 -4.78 -3.73 0.96
N ASN A 14 -5.06 -3.51 2.25
CA ASN A 14 -6.10 -4.26 2.95
C ASN A 14 -7.48 -4.07 2.30
N ALA A 15 -7.87 -2.83 2.00
CA ALA A 15 -9.14 -2.55 1.33
C ALA A 15 -9.21 -3.14 -0.09
N MET A 16 -8.12 -3.05 -0.86
CA MET A 16 -8.01 -3.68 -2.18
C MET A 16 -8.07 -5.20 -2.11
N GLY A 17 -7.44 -5.82 -1.10
CA GLY A 17 -7.48 -7.26 -0.87
C GLY A 17 -8.87 -7.77 -0.49
N MET A 18 -9.58 -7.03 0.36
CA MET A 18 -10.95 -7.37 0.75
C MET A 18 -11.95 -7.23 -0.41
N THR A 19 -11.72 -6.27 -1.32
CA THR A 19 -12.67 -5.98 -2.43
C THR A 19 -12.33 -6.74 -3.71
N TRP A 20 -11.04 -6.89 -4.01
CA TRP A 20 -10.52 -7.39 -5.28
C TRP A 20 -9.44 -8.46 -5.13
N GLY A 21 -9.25 -9.05 -3.94
CA GLY A 21 -8.21 -10.05 -3.71
C GLY A 21 -8.23 -11.19 -4.74
N SER A 22 -9.42 -11.70 -5.09
CA SER A 22 -9.59 -12.77 -6.08
C SER A 22 -9.10 -12.38 -7.48
N TYR A 23 -9.27 -11.12 -7.89
CA TYR A 23 -8.77 -10.62 -9.18
C TYR A 23 -7.24 -10.63 -9.24
N PHE A 24 -6.59 -10.34 -8.10
CA PHE A 24 -5.14 -10.38 -7.97
C PHE A 24 -4.58 -11.77 -7.62
N GLY A 25 -5.44 -12.79 -7.54
CA GLY A 25 -5.05 -14.15 -7.17
C GLY A 25 -4.65 -14.30 -5.69
N VAL A 26 -5.12 -13.40 -4.82
CA VAL A 26 -4.82 -13.41 -3.39
C VAL A 26 -6.06 -13.73 -2.58
N ASP A 27 -5.97 -14.75 -1.72
CA ASP A 27 -7.06 -15.16 -0.82
C ASP A 27 -6.96 -14.48 0.54
N PHE A 28 -7.62 -13.33 0.69
CA PHE A 28 -7.66 -12.56 1.95
C PHE A 28 -8.52 -13.21 3.06
N THR A 29 -9.26 -14.28 2.76
CA THR A 29 -10.03 -15.03 3.76
C THR A 29 -9.12 -15.85 4.67
N GLN A 30 -7.93 -16.21 4.17
CA GLN A 30 -6.93 -16.95 4.94
C GLN A 30 -6.29 -16.08 6.03
N ASP A 31 -5.92 -16.71 7.13
CA ASP A 31 -5.15 -16.06 8.17
C ASP A 31 -3.75 -15.70 7.67
N ALA A 32 -3.18 -14.64 8.26
CA ALA A 32 -1.82 -14.18 7.94
C ALA A 32 -0.78 -15.11 8.58
N VAL A 33 -0.63 -16.28 7.98
CA VAL A 33 0.30 -17.34 8.40
C VAL A 33 1.37 -17.58 7.34
N ALA A 34 2.49 -18.19 7.73
CA ALA A 34 3.57 -18.51 6.80
C ALA A 34 3.04 -19.35 5.61
N GLY A 35 3.34 -18.92 4.39
CA GLY A 35 2.87 -19.56 3.16
C GLY A 35 1.57 -19.01 2.57
N SER A 36 0.82 -18.16 3.32
CA SER A 36 -0.40 -17.50 2.81
C SER A 36 -0.11 -16.30 1.89
N GLY A 37 1.13 -15.78 1.90
CA GLY A 37 1.46 -14.52 1.22
C GLY A 37 0.86 -13.27 1.89
N LEU A 38 0.35 -13.41 3.11
CA LEU A 38 -0.25 -12.35 3.92
C LEU A 38 0.52 -12.16 5.22
N THR A 39 0.58 -10.92 5.68
CA THR A 39 1.22 -10.55 6.95
C THR A 39 0.37 -9.55 7.72
N MET A 40 0.60 -9.45 9.03
CA MET A 40 -0.04 -8.48 9.91
C MET A 40 0.93 -7.35 10.21
N MET A 41 0.59 -6.13 9.78
CA MET A 41 1.37 -4.92 10.05
C MET A 41 0.53 -3.95 10.86
N ALA A 42 0.96 -3.64 12.09
CA ALA A 42 0.27 -2.74 13.00
C ALA A 42 -1.24 -3.07 13.19
N GLY A 43 -1.60 -4.37 13.17
CA GLY A 43 -2.98 -4.84 13.29
C GLY A 43 -3.77 -4.89 11.99
N ILE A 44 -3.16 -4.56 10.85
CA ILE A 44 -3.79 -4.55 9.52
C ILE A 44 -3.28 -5.76 8.71
N LYS A 45 -4.20 -6.53 8.12
CA LYS A 45 -3.87 -7.64 7.20
C LYS A 45 -3.44 -7.08 5.84
N THR A 46 -2.22 -7.33 5.42
CA THR A 46 -1.63 -6.80 4.19
C THR A 46 -0.87 -7.89 3.43
N LEU A 47 -0.39 -7.58 2.22
CA LEU A 47 0.39 -8.52 1.40
C LEU A 47 1.82 -8.65 1.93
N ASP A 48 2.30 -9.88 2.04
CA ASP A 48 3.71 -10.18 2.32
C ASP A 48 4.50 -10.26 1.00
N THR A 49 4.81 -9.09 0.44
CA THR A 49 5.63 -8.96 -0.77
C THR A 49 7.13 -8.92 -0.48
N SER A 50 7.53 -9.17 0.78
CA SER A 50 8.89 -8.98 1.28
C SER A 50 9.48 -7.59 0.91
N ILE A 51 10.80 -7.47 0.88
CA ILE A 51 11.52 -6.23 0.57
C ILE A 51 11.26 -5.71 -0.85
N ILE A 52 10.90 -6.59 -1.79
CA ILE A 52 10.69 -6.24 -3.19
C ILE A 52 9.49 -5.31 -3.36
N GLY A 53 8.35 -5.62 -2.72
CA GLY A 53 7.20 -4.74 -2.79
C GLY A 53 7.49 -3.37 -2.19
N ALA A 54 8.19 -3.31 -1.05
CA ALA A 54 8.58 -2.05 -0.42
C ALA A 54 9.41 -1.15 -1.36
N ILE A 55 10.33 -1.73 -2.14
CA ILE A 55 11.14 -1.00 -3.12
C ILE A 55 10.28 -0.42 -4.25
N ILE A 56 9.36 -1.22 -4.80
CA ILE A 56 8.47 -0.78 -5.90
C ILE A 56 7.61 0.39 -5.44
N ILE A 57 7.00 0.27 -4.26
CA ILE A 57 6.14 1.30 -3.67
C ILE A 57 6.92 2.59 -3.42
N SER A 58 8.11 2.46 -2.82
CA SER A 58 8.99 3.59 -2.56
C SER A 58 9.39 4.30 -3.86
N GLY A 59 9.67 3.54 -4.92
CA GLY A 59 9.94 4.08 -6.25
C GLY A 59 8.76 4.88 -6.81
N ILE A 60 7.54 4.32 -6.73
CA ILE A 60 6.32 5.00 -7.19
C ILE A 60 6.05 6.28 -6.38
N VAL A 61 6.10 6.20 -5.04
CA VAL A 61 5.84 7.33 -4.15
C VAL A 61 6.87 8.44 -4.37
N THR A 62 8.15 8.10 -4.47
CA THR A 62 9.23 9.07 -4.71
C THR A 62 9.09 9.71 -6.09
N ALA A 63 8.75 8.94 -7.13
CA ALA A 63 8.53 9.47 -8.47
C ALA A 63 7.33 10.43 -8.52
N LEU A 64 6.22 10.07 -7.86
CA LEU A 64 5.05 10.94 -7.75
C LEU A 64 5.36 12.22 -6.97
N HIS A 65 6.07 12.09 -5.85
CA HIS A 65 6.53 13.24 -5.06
C HIS A 65 7.37 14.18 -5.93
N ASN A 66 8.41 13.67 -6.59
CA ASN A 66 9.28 14.49 -7.43
C ASN A 66 8.56 15.13 -8.62
N ARG A 67 7.51 14.50 -9.15
CA ARG A 67 6.75 15.02 -10.30
C ARG A 67 5.66 16.03 -9.92
N LEU A 68 5.03 15.86 -8.76
CA LEU A 68 3.84 16.61 -8.36
C LEU A 68 4.12 17.67 -7.29
N PHE A 69 5.26 17.63 -6.60
CA PHE A 69 5.56 18.54 -5.50
C PHE A 69 5.59 20.01 -5.93
N ASP A 70 6.18 20.33 -7.08
CA ASP A 70 6.29 21.71 -7.57
C ASP A 70 5.05 22.20 -8.32
N LYS A 71 4.01 21.36 -8.44
CA LYS A 71 2.77 21.75 -9.10
C LYS A 71 1.98 22.67 -8.16
N LYS A 72 1.91 23.96 -8.52
CA LYS A 72 1.06 24.92 -7.82
C LYS A 72 -0.41 24.48 -7.88
N LEU A 73 -1.01 24.29 -6.71
CA LEU A 73 -2.44 24.05 -6.59
C LEU A 73 -3.20 25.32 -7.01
N PRO A 74 -4.30 25.19 -7.75
CA PRO A 74 -5.11 26.34 -8.12
C PRO A 74 -5.79 26.94 -6.88
N VAL A 75 -6.01 28.26 -6.91
CA VAL A 75 -6.37 29.09 -5.75
C VAL A 75 -7.67 28.68 -5.05
N PHE A 76 -8.50 27.83 -5.67
CA PHE A 76 -9.75 27.31 -5.10
C PHE A 76 -9.57 26.06 -4.21
N LEU A 77 -8.39 25.45 -4.19
CA LEU A 77 -8.01 24.32 -3.32
C LEU A 77 -6.99 24.75 -2.24
N GLY A 78 -6.79 26.06 -2.06
CA GLY A 78 -5.86 26.67 -1.10
C GLY A 78 -6.52 27.00 0.23
#